data_AF-A0A3D3P144-F1
#
_entry.id   AF-A0A3D3P144-F1
#
_cell.length_a   1.000
_cell.length_b   1.000
_cell.length_c   1.000
_cell.angle_alpha   90.00
_cell.angle_beta   90.00
_cell.angle_gamma   90.00
#
_symmetry.space_group_name_H-M   'P 1'
#
loop_
_entity.id
_entity.type
_entity.pdbx_description
1 polymer ?
#
loop_
_entity_poly.entity_id
_entity_poly.type
_entity_poly.pdbx_seq_one_letter_code
_entity_poly.pdbx_strand_id
1 'polypeptide(L)'
;PEKADDTRFVVQLDEIDFTFDASKGYTRLHFEHNGRIRSGRGGFGTRGAHEAGFSLNGRMEYLTYDARGGILERDSLRAENRGEDSYGQFRYRNYFGPRSSWTRQTVLTQEGYLIVRDSYLPCESMNGYEAGPCWLLRPELDWKNDDQPDRGPIGHDPDRNWFHAPAWDHAWWQKEKKRLLVWIHPGEGKTFGVTAHDTTPDISRMMGSNYYPTQNSHGKAILKAGETEVFLSVLVPFTEGEKADPIA
;
A
#
# COMPACT_ATOMS: atom_id res chain seq x y z
N PRO A 1 24.37 37.24 12.48
CA PRO A 1 23.05 37.04 13.10
C PRO A 1 22.01 36.69 12.03
N GLU A 2 21.77 35.39 11.84
CA GLU A 2 20.68 34.91 10.97
C GLU A 2 19.33 35.31 11.59
N LYS A 3 18.43 35.85 10.76
CA LYS A 3 17.05 36.16 11.15
C LYS A 3 16.35 34.85 11.52
N ALA A 4 15.78 34.80 12.73
CA ALA A 4 14.91 33.70 13.12
C ALA A 4 13.69 33.68 12.17
N ASP A 5 13.51 32.57 11.44
CA ASP A 5 12.28 32.30 10.70
C ASP A 5 11.15 32.14 11.73
N ASP A 6 10.17 33.04 11.65
CA ASP A 6 9.02 33.11 12.55
C ASP A 6 8.07 31.94 12.23
N THR A 7 8.42 30.76 12.75
CA THR A 7 7.69 29.52 12.51
C THR A 7 6.41 29.54 13.34
N ARG A 8 5.29 29.82 12.70
CA ARG A 8 3.96 29.76 13.32
C ARG A 8 3.38 28.35 13.20
N PHE A 9 3.00 27.78 14.34
CA PHE A 9 2.12 26.61 14.41
C PHE A 9 0.71 27.12 14.70
N VAL A 10 -0.24 26.80 13.84
CA VAL A 10 -1.66 27.06 14.09
C VAL A 10 -2.31 25.70 14.39
N VAL A 11 -2.79 25.53 15.62
CA VAL A 11 -3.60 24.38 16.00
C VAL A 11 -5.04 24.87 16.02
N GLN A 12 -5.81 24.47 15.02
CA GLN A 12 -7.24 24.78 14.94
C GLN A 12 -8.01 23.57 15.48
N LEU A 13 -8.68 23.76 16.61
CA LEU A 13 -9.49 22.74 17.27
C LEU A 13 -10.96 23.12 17.11
N ASP A 14 -11.54 22.78 15.97
CA ASP A 14 -12.96 23.01 15.72
C ASP A 14 -13.80 21.86 16.33
N GLU A 15 -14.84 22.21 17.09
CA GLU A 15 -15.87 21.28 17.62
C GLU A 15 -15.34 20.07 18.43
N ILE A 16 -14.44 20.29 19.40
CA ILE A 16 -14.08 19.21 20.34
C ILE A 16 -15.26 18.88 21.24
N ASP A 17 -15.85 17.70 21.01
CA ASP A 17 -16.75 17.05 21.95
C ASP A 17 -15.96 16.54 23.18
N PHE A 18 -16.11 17.24 24.30
CA PHE A 18 -15.47 16.89 25.58
C PHE A 18 -16.06 15.63 26.24
N THR A 19 -17.10 15.02 25.67
CA THR A 19 -17.64 13.72 26.12
C THR A 19 -16.96 12.52 25.48
N PHE A 20 -15.97 12.76 24.62
CA PHE A 20 -15.18 11.75 23.94
C PHE A 20 -14.46 10.79 24.90
N ASP A 21 -14.75 9.49 24.74
CA ASP A 21 -14.03 8.41 25.41
C ASP A 21 -12.79 8.01 24.60
N ALA A 22 -11.62 8.45 25.05
CA ALA A 22 -10.32 8.15 24.43
C ALA A 22 -9.94 6.66 24.41
N SER A 23 -10.69 5.80 25.11
CA SER A 23 -10.50 4.34 25.06
C SER A 23 -11.35 3.66 23.96
N LYS A 24 -12.30 4.37 23.35
CA LYS A 24 -13.24 3.84 22.35
C LYS A 24 -13.32 4.67 21.06
N GLY A 25 -13.03 5.95 21.13
CA GLY A 25 -12.99 6.86 19.98
C GLY A 25 -11.55 7.23 19.58
N TYR A 26 -11.40 7.87 18.41
CA TYR A 26 -10.15 8.51 18.00
C TYR A 26 -10.41 9.97 17.63
N THR A 27 -9.69 10.90 18.26
CA THR A 27 -9.60 12.31 17.84
C THR A 27 -8.30 12.47 17.08
N ARG A 28 -8.37 12.60 15.75
CA ARG A 28 -7.19 12.91 14.94
C ARG A 28 -6.93 14.41 15.03
N LEU A 29 -5.79 14.79 15.59
CA LEU A 29 -5.30 16.15 15.55
C LEU A 29 -4.55 16.36 14.23
N HIS A 30 -4.99 17.32 13.43
CA HIS A 30 -4.30 17.72 12.21
C HIS A 30 -3.45 18.95 12.51
N PHE A 31 -2.17 18.90 12.15
CA PHE A 31 -1.25 20.02 12.31
C PHE A 31 -0.85 20.51 10.92
N GLU A 32 -1.16 21.76 10.60
CA GLU A 32 -0.62 22.43 9.43
C GLU A 32 0.68 23.13 9.80
N HIS A 33 1.77 22.77 9.11
CA HIS A 33 3.09 23.32 9.33
C HIS A 33 3.63 23.93 8.04
N ASN A 34 3.85 25.25 8.06
CA ASN A 34 4.39 25.99 6.92
C ASN A 34 5.92 26.11 6.93
N GLY A 35 6.62 25.32 7.75
CA GLY A 35 8.08 25.31 7.86
C GLY A 35 8.74 24.08 7.23
N ARG A 36 10.07 24.14 7.09
CA ARG A 36 10.89 22.99 6.67
C ARG A 36 11.17 22.13 7.91
N ILE A 37 10.60 20.92 7.98
CA ILE A 37 10.92 19.95 9.05
C ILE A 37 12.40 19.57 8.90
N ARG A 38 13.25 20.06 9.81
CA ARG A 38 14.67 19.67 9.86
C ARG A 38 14.76 18.31 10.54
N SER A 39 15.20 17.29 9.80
CA SER A 39 15.61 16.03 10.41
C SER A 39 16.78 16.31 11.36
N GLY A 40 16.67 15.84 12.61
CA GLY A 40 17.78 15.93 13.56
C GLY A 40 18.99 15.17 13.00
N ARG A 41 20.21 15.66 13.27
CA ARG A 41 21.43 14.89 13.05
C ARG A 41 21.47 13.74 14.06
N GLY A 42 20.74 12.66 13.80
CA GLY A 42 20.91 11.39 14.50
C GLY A 42 22.19 10.71 14.03
N GLY A 43 23.03 10.26 14.98
CA GLY A 43 24.24 9.49 14.68
C GLY A 43 23.93 8.18 13.95
N PHE A 44 24.97 7.57 13.37
CA PHE A 44 24.88 6.26 12.70
C PHE A 44 24.12 5.24 13.58
N GLY A 45 22.95 4.80 13.11
CA GLY A 45 22.12 3.79 13.79
C GLY A 45 20.73 4.26 14.24
N THR A 46 20.48 5.57 14.36
CA THR A 46 19.11 6.07 14.58
C THR A 46 18.41 6.26 13.23
N ARG A 47 17.48 5.34 12.90
CA ARG A 47 16.56 5.51 11.76
C ARG A 47 15.86 6.86 11.92
N GLY A 48 15.83 7.65 10.84
CA GLY A 48 15.44 9.07 10.81
C GLY A 48 14.30 9.43 11.75
N ALA A 49 14.65 9.96 12.93
CA ALA A 49 13.72 10.54 13.85
C ALA A 49 13.30 11.91 13.32
N HIS A 50 12.15 11.95 12.64
CA HIS A 50 11.41 13.19 12.50
C HIS A 50 10.74 13.48 13.85
N GLU A 51 11.48 14.10 14.77
CA GLU A 51 10.90 14.59 16.02
C GLU A 51 10.08 15.84 15.74
N ALA A 52 8.82 15.66 15.33
CA ALA A 52 7.80 16.65 15.67
C ALA A 52 7.45 16.39 17.15
N GLY A 53 8.19 17.04 18.05
CA GLY A 53 8.04 16.86 19.50
C GLY A 53 6.70 17.40 19.99
N PHE A 54 5.70 16.53 20.10
CA PHE A 54 4.48 16.78 20.85
C PHE A 54 4.10 15.51 21.63
N SER A 55 4.22 15.57 22.96
CA SER A 55 3.62 14.57 23.84
C SER A 55 2.29 15.10 24.37
N LEU A 56 1.18 14.66 23.78
CA LEU A 56 -0.16 14.94 24.32
C LEU A 56 -0.56 13.81 25.27
N ASN A 57 -0.06 13.91 26.51
CA ASN A 57 -0.22 12.96 27.62
C ASN A 57 0.33 11.56 27.30
N GLY A 58 0.91 10.87 28.28
CA GLY A 58 1.58 9.56 28.12
C GLY A 58 0.67 8.38 27.71
N ARG A 59 -0.43 8.64 27.01
CA ARG A 59 -1.43 7.68 26.51
C ARG A 59 -1.72 7.80 25.01
N MET A 60 -1.23 8.84 24.32
CA MET A 60 -1.31 8.89 22.86
C MET A 60 -0.11 8.17 22.26
N GLU A 61 -0.34 7.00 21.68
CA GLU A 61 0.60 6.42 20.73
C GLU A 61 0.74 7.40 19.56
N TYR A 62 1.98 7.82 19.30
CA TYR A 62 2.33 8.45 18.05
C TYR A 62 1.78 7.58 16.90
N LEU A 63 1.06 8.17 15.96
CA LEU A 63 1.07 7.65 14.60
C LEU A 63 2.48 7.95 14.05
N THR A 64 3.49 7.22 14.52
CA THR A 64 4.77 7.16 13.84
C THR A 64 4.53 6.63 12.43
N TYR A 65 5.56 6.67 11.60
CA TYR A 65 5.60 6.02 10.29
C TYR A 65 5.16 4.53 10.32
N ASP A 66 4.97 3.95 11.51
CA ASP A 66 4.60 2.56 11.80
C ASP A 66 3.09 2.32 11.99
N ALA A 67 2.29 3.36 12.26
CA ALA A 67 0.84 3.21 12.34
C ALA A 67 0.17 3.41 10.96
N ARG A 68 0.62 2.59 9.98
CA ARG A 68 0.08 2.53 8.61
C ARG A 68 -1.21 1.70 8.52
N GLY A 69 -2.03 1.72 9.56
CA GLY A 69 -3.18 0.83 9.71
C GLY A 69 -4.48 1.58 9.90
N GLY A 70 -5.56 1.04 9.35
CA GLY A 70 -6.89 1.37 9.82
C GLY A 70 -7.23 0.56 11.07
N ILE A 71 -8.43 0.76 11.62
CA ILE A 71 -8.97 -0.01 12.73
C ILE A 71 -9.80 -1.15 12.17
N LEU A 72 -9.42 -2.39 12.48
CA LEU A 72 -10.12 -3.58 12.00
C LEU A 72 -11.55 -3.59 12.56
N GLU A 73 -12.55 -3.63 11.69
CA GLU A 73 -13.94 -3.87 12.09
C GLU A 73 -14.15 -5.37 12.26
N ARG A 74 -14.03 -5.89 13.49
CA ARG A 74 -14.06 -7.33 13.76
C ARG A 74 -15.31 -8.04 13.20
N ASP A 75 -16.46 -7.38 13.24
CA ASP A 75 -17.73 -7.94 12.74
C ASP A 75 -17.79 -8.04 11.20
N SER A 76 -16.83 -7.41 10.49
CA SER A 76 -16.70 -7.51 9.02
C SER A 76 -15.97 -8.77 8.55
N LEU A 77 -15.29 -9.48 9.47
CA LEU A 77 -14.50 -10.66 9.15
C LEU A 77 -15.40 -11.78 8.63
N ARG A 78 -15.10 -12.29 7.44
CA ARG A 78 -15.74 -13.48 6.87
C ARG A 78 -14.67 -14.40 6.31
N ALA A 79 -14.89 -15.70 6.49
CA ALA A 79 -14.10 -16.75 5.87
C ALA A 79 -15.08 -17.90 5.59
N GLU A 80 -15.22 -18.26 4.32
CA GLU A 80 -16.20 -19.24 3.86
C GLU A 80 -15.58 -20.09 2.77
N ASN A 81 -15.82 -21.40 2.80
CA ASN A 81 -15.44 -22.29 1.71
C ASN A 81 -16.70 -22.79 1.02
N ARG A 82 -16.70 -22.81 -0.31
CA ARG A 82 -17.78 -23.37 -1.11
C ARG A 82 -17.21 -24.31 -2.16
N GLY A 83 -17.38 -25.61 -1.95
CA GLY A 83 -16.64 -26.59 -2.74
C GLY A 83 -15.14 -26.46 -2.46
N GLU A 84 -14.34 -26.36 -3.51
CA GLU A 84 -12.88 -26.21 -3.46
C GLU A 84 -12.43 -24.73 -3.48
N ASP A 85 -13.38 -23.79 -3.56
CA ASP A 85 -13.08 -22.35 -3.53
C ASP A 85 -13.12 -21.82 -2.09
N SER A 86 -12.19 -20.90 -1.79
CA SER A 86 -12.09 -20.23 -0.48
C SER A 86 -12.32 -18.73 -0.60
N TYR A 87 -13.25 -18.19 0.19
CA TYR A 87 -13.57 -16.77 0.29
C TYR A 87 -13.06 -16.17 1.61
N GLY A 88 -12.59 -14.93 1.56
CA GLY A 88 -12.19 -14.15 2.72
C GLY A 88 -12.60 -12.68 2.60
N GLN A 89 -12.89 -12.04 3.73
CA GLN A 89 -13.16 -10.61 3.80
C GLN A 89 -12.66 -10.00 5.10
N PHE A 90 -12.18 -8.76 5.02
CA PHE A 90 -12.03 -7.86 6.16
C PHE A 90 -12.30 -6.41 5.76
N ARG A 91 -12.61 -5.57 6.75
CA ARG A 91 -12.77 -4.13 6.60
C ARG A 91 -12.00 -3.37 7.67
N TYR A 92 -11.31 -2.33 7.23
CA TYR A 92 -10.69 -1.34 8.09
C TYR A 92 -11.47 -0.02 7.99
N ARG A 93 -11.80 0.58 9.13
CA ARG A 93 -12.19 2.00 9.19
C ARG A 93 -10.96 2.87 9.45
N ASN A 94 -11.06 4.14 9.11
CA ASN A 94 -9.96 5.10 9.25
C ASN A 94 -8.68 4.69 8.51
N TYR A 95 -8.81 4.00 7.38
CA TYR A 95 -7.67 3.54 6.58
C TYR A 95 -7.16 4.70 5.71
N PHE A 96 -5.97 5.23 5.98
CA PHE A 96 -5.38 6.46 5.38
C PHE A 96 -6.11 7.79 5.65
N GLY A 97 -7.41 7.82 5.98
CA GLY A 97 -8.16 9.05 6.26
C GLY A 97 -9.12 8.92 7.46
N PRO A 98 -9.37 9.96 8.27
CA PRO A 98 -10.35 9.89 9.35
C PRO A 98 -11.75 9.79 8.72
N ARG A 99 -12.50 8.73 9.04
CA ARG A 99 -13.81 8.37 8.44
C ARG A 99 -13.75 7.71 7.06
N SER A 100 -12.57 7.38 6.53
CA SER A 100 -12.52 6.50 5.36
C SER A 100 -12.79 5.05 5.75
N SER A 101 -13.06 4.20 4.77
CA SER A 101 -13.07 2.75 4.98
C SER A 101 -12.50 2.01 3.79
N TRP A 102 -11.82 0.90 4.08
CA TRP A 102 -11.28 -0.01 3.08
C TRP A 102 -11.79 -1.41 3.38
N THR A 103 -12.42 -2.04 2.39
CA THR A 103 -12.84 -3.45 2.45
C THR A 103 -12.07 -4.23 1.41
N ARG A 104 -11.44 -5.34 1.81
CA ARG A 104 -10.84 -6.30 0.90
C ARG A 104 -11.63 -7.59 0.95
N GLN A 105 -11.97 -8.09 -0.24
CA GLN A 105 -12.58 -9.40 -0.45
C GLN A 105 -11.66 -10.21 -1.34
N THR A 106 -11.49 -11.49 -1.01
CA THR A 106 -10.62 -12.40 -1.75
C THR A 106 -11.34 -13.70 -2.05
N VAL A 107 -11.13 -14.24 -3.24
CA VAL A 107 -11.49 -15.61 -3.61
C VAL A 107 -10.24 -16.31 -4.10
N LEU A 108 -9.87 -17.43 -3.48
CA LEU A 108 -8.91 -18.39 -4.02
C LEU A 108 -9.72 -19.51 -4.69
N THR A 109 -9.61 -19.62 -6.01
CA THR A 109 -10.34 -20.66 -6.76
C THR A 109 -9.60 -22.00 -6.72
N GLN A 110 -10.31 -23.08 -7.02
CA GLN A 110 -9.74 -24.41 -7.17
C GLN A 110 -8.58 -24.46 -8.20
N GLU A 111 -8.67 -23.68 -9.28
CA GLU A 111 -7.64 -23.57 -10.32
C GLU A 111 -6.38 -22.82 -9.84
N GLY A 112 -6.43 -22.23 -8.65
CA GLY A 112 -5.31 -21.51 -8.04
C GLY A 112 -5.28 -20.01 -8.37
N TYR A 113 -6.36 -19.43 -8.91
CA TYR A 113 -6.46 -17.99 -9.10
C TYR A 113 -6.82 -17.30 -7.79
N LEU A 114 -6.10 -16.23 -7.46
CA LEU A 114 -6.46 -15.36 -6.35
C LEU A 114 -7.07 -14.07 -6.91
N ILE A 115 -8.37 -13.93 -6.72
CA ILE A 115 -9.15 -12.75 -7.12
C ILE A 115 -9.27 -11.85 -5.89
N VAL A 116 -8.91 -10.58 -6.03
CA VAL A 116 -8.90 -9.59 -4.94
C VAL A 116 -9.72 -8.37 -5.35
N ARG A 117 -10.79 -8.11 -4.63
CA ARG A 117 -11.61 -6.89 -4.77
C ARG A 117 -11.35 -5.96 -3.59
N ASP A 118 -10.82 -4.79 -3.89
CA ASP A 118 -10.65 -3.71 -2.92
C ASP A 118 -11.75 -2.66 -3.15
N SER A 119 -12.43 -2.25 -2.08
CA SER A 119 -13.38 -1.12 -2.09
C SER A 119 -12.92 -0.09 -1.08
N TYR A 120 -12.67 1.13 -1.54
CA TYR A 120 -12.20 2.23 -0.71
C TYR A 120 -13.20 3.37 -0.75
N LEU A 121 -13.75 3.73 0.41
CA LEU A 121 -14.55 4.92 0.61
C LEU A 121 -13.66 6.01 1.22
N PRO A 122 -13.20 6.99 0.44
CA PRO A 122 -12.42 8.11 0.93
C PRO A 122 -13.28 9.10 1.73
N CYS A 123 -12.65 9.77 2.69
CA CYS A 123 -13.23 10.93 3.36
C CYS A 123 -12.81 12.23 2.68
N GLU A 124 -13.35 13.37 3.13
CA GLU A 124 -13.11 14.70 2.55
C GLU A 124 -11.62 15.04 2.40
N SER A 125 -10.79 14.73 3.40
CA SER A 125 -9.35 15.04 3.35
C SER A 125 -8.57 14.21 2.33
N MET A 126 -9.19 13.18 1.75
CA MET A 126 -8.61 12.32 0.71
C MET A 126 -9.15 12.67 -0.69
N ASN A 127 -10.01 13.68 -0.83
CA ASN A 127 -10.53 14.11 -2.12
C ASN A 127 -9.38 14.59 -3.01
N GLY A 128 -9.32 14.10 -4.26
CA GLY A 128 -8.27 14.44 -5.22
C GLY A 128 -6.94 13.69 -5.03
N TYR A 129 -6.80 12.83 -4.01
CA TYR A 129 -5.59 12.02 -3.84
C TYR A 129 -5.55 10.86 -4.85
N GLU A 130 -4.36 10.46 -5.26
CA GLU A 130 -4.16 9.21 -6.00
C GLU A 130 -3.99 8.03 -5.03
N ALA A 131 -4.83 7.01 -5.17
CA ALA A 131 -4.71 5.79 -4.38
C ALA A 131 -5.15 4.55 -5.16
N GLY A 132 -4.70 3.39 -4.70
CA GLY A 132 -5.14 2.09 -5.20
C GLY A 132 -4.23 0.96 -4.73
N PRO A 133 -4.53 -0.29 -5.14
CA PRO A 133 -3.76 -1.46 -4.72
C PRO A 133 -2.32 -1.37 -5.22
N CYS A 134 -1.43 -1.81 -4.35
CA CYS A 134 0.01 -1.89 -4.58
C CYS A 134 0.44 -3.34 -4.37
N TRP A 135 1.04 -3.93 -5.39
CA TRP A 135 1.55 -5.30 -5.39
C TRP A 135 3.07 -5.24 -5.48
N LEU A 136 3.72 -5.67 -4.41
CA LEU A 136 5.16 -5.67 -4.33
C LEU A 136 5.69 -6.93 -5.01
N LEU A 137 6.23 -6.76 -6.22
CA LEU A 137 6.71 -7.85 -7.06
C LEU A 137 8.24 -7.91 -7.04
N ARG A 138 8.77 -9.14 -7.15
CA ARG A 138 10.21 -9.36 -7.28
C ARG A 138 10.66 -9.00 -8.70
N PRO A 139 11.60 -8.07 -8.88
CA PRO A 139 12.20 -7.85 -10.18
C PRO A 139 13.21 -8.95 -10.50
N GLU A 140 13.37 -9.28 -11.79
CA GLU A 140 14.40 -10.22 -12.25
C GLU A 140 15.78 -9.58 -12.35
N LEU A 141 15.80 -8.31 -12.77
CA LEU A 141 16.98 -7.51 -12.94
C LEU A 141 17.00 -6.39 -11.89
N ASP A 142 18.13 -5.71 -11.76
CA ASP A 142 18.13 -4.43 -11.08
C ASP A 142 17.21 -3.46 -11.82
N TRP A 143 16.27 -2.82 -11.13
CA TRP A 143 15.30 -1.90 -11.74
C TRP A 143 15.99 -0.76 -12.51
N LYS A 144 17.24 -0.43 -12.18
CA LYS A 144 18.08 0.54 -12.90
C LYS A 144 18.47 0.08 -14.31
N ASN A 145 18.31 -1.21 -14.59
CA ASN A 145 18.66 -1.87 -15.84
C ASN A 145 17.49 -2.69 -16.42
N ASP A 146 16.29 -2.63 -15.84
CA ASP A 146 15.12 -3.36 -16.32
C ASP A 146 14.26 -2.44 -17.20
N ASP A 147 14.49 -2.53 -18.51
CA ASP A 147 13.80 -1.78 -19.56
C ASP A 147 12.56 -2.49 -20.11
N GLN A 148 12.19 -3.63 -19.52
CA GLN A 148 11.13 -4.46 -20.03
C GLN A 148 9.74 -3.85 -19.79
N PRO A 149 8.86 -3.77 -20.79
CA PRO A 149 7.57 -3.11 -20.66
C PRO A 149 6.56 -3.84 -19.78
N ASP A 150 6.76 -5.14 -19.48
CA ASP A 150 5.88 -5.96 -18.63
C ASP A 150 6.24 -5.96 -17.14
N ARG A 151 7.40 -5.44 -16.78
CA ARG A 151 7.93 -5.59 -15.41
C ARG A 151 8.87 -4.48 -14.99
N GLY A 152 9.60 -3.85 -15.90
CA GLY A 152 10.61 -2.85 -15.57
C GLY A 152 10.03 -1.43 -15.46
N PRO A 153 10.43 -0.63 -14.46
CA PRO A 153 9.94 0.74 -14.32
C PRO A 153 10.49 1.71 -15.38
N ILE A 154 11.59 1.38 -16.07
CA ILE A 154 12.21 2.26 -17.06
C ILE A 154 11.42 2.28 -18.37
N GLY A 155 10.99 1.10 -18.82
CA GLY A 155 10.27 0.92 -20.09
C GLY A 155 8.77 0.67 -19.92
N HIS A 156 8.22 0.85 -18.72
CA HIS A 156 6.82 0.52 -18.42
C HIS A 156 5.86 1.20 -19.40
N ASP A 157 5.03 0.40 -20.03
CA ASP A 157 3.95 0.85 -20.91
C ASP A 157 2.78 1.37 -20.05
N PRO A 158 2.46 2.69 -20.08
CA PRO A 158 1.44 3.27 -19.20
C PRO A 158 0.03 2.69 -19.41
N ASP A 159 -0.24 2.11 -20.59
CA ASP A 159 -1.52 1.46 -20.90
C ASP A 159 -1.57 0.00 -20.41
N ARG A 160 -0.45 -0.52 -19.91
CA ARG A 160 -0.35 -1.90 -19.42
C ARG A 160 -0.79 -2.01 -17.97
N ASN A 161 -1.81 -2.84 -17.78
CA ASN A 161 -2.47 -3.10 -16.50
C ASN A 161 -2.14 -4.48 -15.90
N TRP A 162 -1.11 -5.15 -16.41
CA TRP A 162 -0.66 -6.45 -15.94
C TRP A 162 0.85 -6.51 -15.78
N PHE A 163 1.29 -7.31 -14.82
CA PHE A 163 2.67 -7.43 -14.38
C PHE A 163 2.96 -8.88 -14.05
N HIS A 164 4.22 -9.31 -14.08
CA HIS A 164 4.55 -10.65 -13.58
C HIS A 164 5.92 -10.69 -12.90
N ALA A 165 6.09 -11.69 -12.04
CA ALA A 165 7.33 -11.93 -11.33
C ALA A 165 7.59 -13.44 -11.19
N PRO A 166 8.87 -13.85 -11.12
CA PRO A 166 9.22 -15.22 -10.77
C PRO A 166 8.88 -15.53 -9.31
N ALA A 167 8.60 -16.80 -9.01
CA ALA A 167 8.52 -17.27 -7.63
C ALA A 167 9.85 -17.00 -6.89
N TRP A 168 9.75 -16.73 -5.58
CA TRP A 168 10.92 -16.50 -4.73
C TRP A 168 11.74 -17.76 -4.51
N ASP A 169 11.05 -18.84 -4.16
CA ASP A 169 11.60 -20.14 -3.88
C ASP A 169 10.79 -21.20 -4.62
N HIS A 170 11.43 -22.34 -4.84
CA HIS A 170 10.80 -23.53 -5.41
C HIS A 170 10.76 -24.62 -4.35
N ALA A 171 9.61 -25.27 -4.21
CA ALA A 171 9.54 -26.46 -3.37
C ALA A 171 10.33 -27.60 -4.05
N TRP A 172 10.98 -28.45 -3.26
CA TRP A 172 11.85 -29.53 -3.77
C TRP A 172 11.16 -30.50 -4.75
N TRP A 173 9.83 -30.57 -4.72
CA TRP A 173 9.02 -31.41 -5.60
C TRP A 173 8.55 -30.70 -6.89
N GLN A 174 8.73 -29.37 -6.99
CA GLN A 174 8.39 -28.62 -8.20
C GLN A 174 9.44 -28.86 -9.27
N LYS A 175 9.03 -29.46 -10.38
CA LYS A 175 9.89 -29.75 -11.54
C LYS A 175 10.03 -28.57 -12.50
N GLU A 176 9.08 -27.65 -12.45
CA GLU A 176 8.98 -26.49 -13.32
C GLU A 176 9.07 -25.21 -12.51
N LYS A 177 9.70 -24.20 -13.09
CA LYS A 177 9.72 -22.88 -12.47
C LYS A 177 8.35 -22.23 -12.64
N LYS A 178 7.82 -21.70 -11.54
CA LYS A 178 6.54 -20.98 -11.51
C LYS A 178 6.75 -19.48 -11.47
N ARG A 179 5.80 -18.77 -12.06
CA ARG A 179 5.70 -17.32 -12.09
C ARG A 179 4.30 -16.91 -11.66
N LEU A 180 4.16 -15.66 -11.27
CA LEU A 180 2.90 -15.07 -10.86
C LEU A 180 2.62 -13.85 -11.72
N LEU A 181 1.49 -13.87 -12.43
CA LEU A 181 0.95 -12.71 -13.12
C LEU A 181 -0.03 -12.00 -12.19
N VAL A 182 0.04 -10.68 -12.15
CA VAL A 182 -0.90 -9.79 -11.47
C VAL A 182 -1.56 -8.94 -12.55
N TRP A 183 -2.83 -9.21 -12.83
CA TRP A 183 -3.66 -8.39 -13.69
C TRP A 183 -4.52 -7.46 -12.85
N ILE A 184 -4.59 -6.18 -13.19
CA ILE A 184 -5.43 -5.19 -12.51
C ILE A 184 -6.49 -4.72 -13.49
N HIS A 185 -7.77 -4.86 -13.14
CA HIS A 185 -8.87 -4.55 -14.04
C HIS A 185 -8.81 -3.10 -14.56
N PRO A 186 -8.84 -2.89 -15.89
CA PRO A 186 -8.83 -1.55 -16.46
C PRO A 186 -10.16 -0.85 -16.18
N GLY A 187 -10.16 0.42 -15.84
CA GLY A 187 -11.39 1.15 -15.53
C GLY A 187 -11.24 2.62 -15.88
N GLU A 188 -12.38 3.29 -16.04
CA GLU A 188 -12.39 4.73 -16.29
C GLU A 188 -11.62 5.47 -15.17
N GLY A 189 -10.73 6.37 -15.56
CA GLY A 189 -9.91 7.15 -14.62
C GLY A 189 -8.82 6.37 -13.90
N LYS A 190 -8.56 5.10 -14.25
CA LYS A 190 -7.49 4.30 -13.66
C LYS A 190 -6.19 4.42 -14.45
N THR A 191 -5.08 4.54 -13.74
CA THR A 191 -3.72 4.53 -14.31
C THR A 191 -2.89 3.40 -13.69
N PHE A 192 -1.90 2.91 -14.45
CA PHE A 192 -1.07 1.78 -14.08
C PHE A 192 0.40 2.16 -14.09
N GLY A 193 1.20 1.52 -13.25
CA GLY A 193 2.62 1.79 -13.23
C GLY A 193 3.41 0.88 -12.32
N VAL A 194 4.73 1.00 -12.47
CA VAL A 194 5.72 0.36 -11.63
C VAL A 194 6.56 1.45 -10.97
N THR A 195 6.62 1.43 -9.63
CA THR A 195 7.50 2.32 -8.86
C THR A 195 8.65 1.51 -8.27
N ALA A 196 9.88 1.95 -8.54
CA ALA A 196 11.08 1.34 -7.97
C ALA A 196 11.24 1.71 -6.49
N HIS A 197 11.69 0.73 -5.68
CA HIS A 197 12.05 0.91 -4.28
C HIS A 197 13.44 0.32 -4.02
N ASP A 198 14.34 1.15 -3.47
CA ASP A 198 15.70 0.71 -3.12
C ASP A 198 15.70 -0.36 -2.02
N THR A 199 14.78 -0.27 -1.07
CA THR A 199 14.59 -1.24 0.02
C THR A 199 13.14 -1.26 0.47
N THR A 200 12.73 -2.37 1.07
CA THR A 200 11.45 -2.54 1.74
C THR A 200 11.64 -3.46 2.94
N PRO A 201 11.15 -3.10 4.14
CA PRO A 201 11.33 -3.92 5.34
C PRO A 201 10.71 -5.31 5.22
N ASP A 202 9.77 -5.52 4.29
CA ASP A 202 8.99 -6.76 4.19
C ASP A 202 9.68 -7.85 3.35
N ILE A 203 10.38 -7.47 2.28
CA ILE A 203 10.97 -8.42 1.32
C ILE A 203 12.39 -8.06 0.86
N SER A 204 13.02 -7.02 1.40
CA SER A 204 14.43 -6.74 1.04
C SER A 204 15.36 -7.73 1.73
N ARG A 205 15.80 -8.75 0.98
CA ARG A 205 16.86 -9.65 1.43
C ARG A 205 18.22 -9.04 1.06
N MET A 206 19.16 -9.07 2.00
CA MET A 206 20.56 -8.72 1.70
C MET A 206 21.17 -9.81 0.81
N MET A 207 21.79 -9.40 -0.31
CA MET A 207 22.75 -10.19 -1.06
C MET A 207 24.13 -9.53 -0.96
N GLY A 208 24.98 -10.07 -0.09
CA GLY A 208 26.28 -9.45 0.19
C GLY A 208 26.09 -8.04 0.78
N SER A 209 26.69 -7.03 0.14
CA SER A 209 26.60 -5.61 0.55
C SER A 209 25.39 -4.87 -0.04
N ASN A 210 24.59 -5.50 -0.90
CA ASN A 210 23.47 -4.86 -1.60
C ASN A 210 22.13 -5.46 -1.17
N TYR A 211 21.05 -4.67 -1.27
CA TYR A 211 19.69 -5.17 -1.12
C TYR A 211 19.15 -5.61 -2.48
N TYR A 212 18.26 -6.61 -2.49
CA TYR A 212 17.45 -6.84 -3.68
C TYR A 212 16.62 -5.59 -3.97
N PRO A 213 16.71 -5.02 -5.19
CA PRO A 213 15.75 -4.02 -5.63
C PRO A 213 14.35 -4.63 -5.57
N THR A 214 13.38 -3.80 -5.21
CA THR A 214 11.97 -4.21 -5.18
C THR A 214 11.15 -3.20 -5.96
N GLN A 215 10.02 -3.63 -6.50
CA GLN A 215 9.17 -2.76 -7.28
C GLN A 215 7.72 -2.95 -6.92
N ASN A 216 7.00 -1.85 -6.91
CA ASN A 216 5.58 -1.81 -6.63
C ASN A 216 4.82 -1.64 -7.94
N SER A 217 4.10 -2.68 -8.34
CA SER A 217 3.14 -2.65 -9.42
C SER A 217 1.79 -2.18 -8.90
N HIS A 218 1.27 -1.10 -9.46
CA HIS A 218 0.09 -0.45 -8.92
C HIS A 218 -0.95 -0.10 -9.99
N GLY A 219 -2.21 -0.11 -9.58
CA GLY A 219 -3.31 0.57 -10.26
C GLY A 219 -3.81 1.68 -9.35
N LYS A 220 -3.98 2.90 -9.87
CA LYS A 220 -4.37 4.08 -9.10
C LYS A 220 -5.58 4.76 -9.74
N ALA A 221 -6.37 5.44 -8.93
CA ALA A 221 -7.41 6.37 -9.38
C ALA A 221 -7.35 7.65 -8.55
N ILE A 222 -7.88 8.75 -9.10
CA ILE A 222 -8.11 9.98 -8.34
C ILE A 222 -9.37 9.79 -7.51
N LEU A 223 -9.21 9.85 -6.20
CA LEU A 223 -10.28 9.62 -5.24
C LEU A 223 -11.27 10.79 -5.20
N LYS A 224 -12.55 10.46 -5.03
CA LYS A 224 -13.64 11.42 -4.82
C LYS A 224 -14.29 11.17 -3.46
N ALA A 225 -14.29 12.16 -2.58
CA ALA A 225 -14.84 12.01 -1.24
C ALA A 225 -16.31 11.53 -1.27
N GLY A 226 -16.63 10.53 -0.44
CA GLY A 226 -17.98 9.96 -0.37
C GLY A 226 -18.35 8.99 -1.50
N GLU A 227 -17.55 8.89 -2.57
CA GLU A 227 -17.74 7.92 -3.66
C GLU A 227 -16.83 6.71 -3.44
N THR A 228 -17.38 5.50 -3.48
CA THR A 228 -16.57 4.28 -3.29
C THR A 228 -15.80 3.95 -4.55
N GLU A 229 -14.48 3.97 -4.44
CA GLU A 229 -13.58 3.51 -5.50
C GLU A 229 -13.37 2.00 -5.38
N VAL A 230 -13.51 1.27 -6.49
CA VAL A 230 -13.36 -0.20 -6.52
C VAL A 230 -12.21 -0.59 -7.43
N PHE A 231 -11.35 -1.49 -6.94
CA PHE A 231 -10.27 -2.10 -7.70
C PHE A 231 -10.43 -3.62 -7.70
N LEU A 232 -10.08 -4.24 -8.81
CA LEU A 232 -10.04 -5.70 -8.96
C LEU A 232 -8.64 -6.09 -9.42
N SER A 233 -8.02 -7.01 -8.71
CA SER A 233 -6.76 -7.65 -9.11
C SER A 233 -6.96 -9.15 -9.20
N VAL A 234 -6.39 -9.78 -10.22
CA VAL A 234 -6.40 -11.22 -10.41
C VAL A 234 -4.95 -11.70 -10.48
N LEU A 235 -4.60 -12.60 -9.57
CA LEU A 235 -3.28 -13.18 -9.47
C LEU A 235 -3.33 -14.60 -10.02
N VAL A 236 -2.48 -14.87 -11.02
CA VAL A 236 -2.48 -16.10 -11.80
C VAL A 236 -1.11 -16.77 -11.73
N PRO A 237 -1.01 -17.97 -11.16
CA PRO A 237 0.20 -18.77 -11.27
C PRO A 237 0.31 -19.34 -12.69
N PHE A 238 1.52 -19.33 -13.27
CA PHE A 238 1.80 -19.96 -14.56
C PHE A 238 3.20 -20.58 -14.59
N THR A 239 3.46 -21.50 -15.53
CA THR A 239 4.80 -22.08 -15.71
C THR A 239 5.69 -21.13 -16.52
N GLU A 240 6.94 -20.95 -16.08
CA GLU A 240 7.93 -20.18 -16.82
C GLU A 240 8.15 -20.79 -18.22
N GLY A 241 8.06 -19.95 -19.26
CA GLY A 241 8.13 -20.37 -20.66
C GLY A 241 6.76 -20.51 -21.33
N GLU A 242 5.69 -20.61 -20.56
CA GLU A 242 4.34 -20.36 -21.06
C GLU A 242 4.19 -18.85 -21.33
N LYS A 243 3.41 -18.50 -22.36
CA LYS A 243 3.07 -17.10 -22.56
C LYS A 243 2.30 -16.64 -21.32
N ALA A 244 2.74 -15.52 -20.76
CA ALA A 244 1.91 -14.69 -19.90
C ALA A 244 0.81 -14.04 -20.78
N ASP A 245 -0.03 -14.86 -21.42
CA ASP A 245 -1.22 -14.35 -22.08
C ASP A 245 -2.13 -13.82 -20.95
N PRO A 246 -2.61 -12.58 -21.05
CA PRO A 246 -3.57 -12.08 -20.08
C PRO A 246 -4.76 -13.03 -20.14
N ILE A 247 -5.25 -13.39 -18.96
CA ILE A 247 -6.54 -14.05 -18.78
C ILE A 247 -7.54 -13.42 -19.77
N ALA A 248 -7.96 -14.20 -20.76
CA ALA A 248 -9.04 -13.86 -21.67
C ALA A 248 -10.37 -14.18 -21.00
#